data_AF-A0A8C7EMI5-F1
#
_entry.id   AF-A0A8C7EMI5-F1
#
_cell.length_a   1.000
_cell.length_b   1.000
_cell.length_c   1.000
_cell.angle_alpha   90.00
_cell.angle_beta   90.00
_cell.angle_gamma   90.00
#
_symmetry.space_group_name_H-M   'P 1'
#
loop_
_entity.id
_entity.type
_entity.pdbx_description
1 polymer ?
#
loop_
_entity_poly.entity_id
_entity_poly.type
_entity_poly.pdbx_seq_one_letter_code
_entity_poly.pdbx_strand_id
1 'polypeptide(L)'
;MAAAAAPWGWPSGEARALGRAVRRLQRLEEQCGDPRLDSSPPSLRDLLPRIVQLLRQVAHTRRAAGGGGPEGPGGARDFLVVHLHNLEAKSRQVAALLPPRGERTANDELFREGSRLRRQLAKLALIFSYMHAELGALFPKGEYCGHTYQPTKAQAHAFWREHCGARCVLPWAEFESLLCTCHPVESGSTALALRSTINLTCSGHVSIFEFDIFTRLFQPWPTLLRNWQLLAVNHPGYMAFLTYDEVQERLQTCRDKPGSYIFRPSCTRLGQWAIGYVSSDGSILQTIPLNKPLFQALLDGQKEGFYLYPDGKNYNPDLTELYQTKPHPYIRVSEHSDSQTCPFCRREIKGQEAVSIQFQVRPAEARATAEHLRDSSDQEDGEEELRQVVSSAPPQPPQLSVFPAKGWLKVVSQALV
;
A
#
# COMPACT_ATOMS: atom_id res chain seq x y z
N MET A 1 -57.40 3.54 -15.41
CA MET A 1 -56.44 2.47 -15.74
C MET A 1 -55.04 3.07 -15.69
N ALA A 2 -54.44 3.10 -14.50
CA ALA A 2 -53.07 3.58 -14.31
C ALA A 2 -52.11 2.47 -14.79
N ALA A 3 -51.34 2.76 -15.83
CA ALA A 3 -50.27 1.87 -16.27
C ALA A 3 -49.17 1.89 -15.22
N ALA A 4 -49.02 0.77 -14.52
CA ALA A 4 -47.91 0.54 -13.60
C ALA A 4 -46.58 0.69 -14.36
N ALA A 5 -45.78 1.67 -13.95
CA ALA A 5 -44.41 1.78 -14.40
C ALA A 5 -43.65 0.52 -13.96
N ALA A 6 -43.23 -0.28 -14.93
CA ALA A 6 -42.31 -1.38 -14.69
C ALA A 6 -40.98 -0.85 -14.11
N PRO A 7 -40.27 -1.61 -13.26
CA PRO A 7 -39.00 -1.18 -12.67
C PRO A 7 -37.83 -1.44 -13.64
N TRP A 8 -37.43 -0.44 -14.41
CA TRP A 8 -36.24 -0.45 -15.28
C TRP A 8 -35.12 0.36 -14.59
N GLY A 9 -33.93 -0.12 -14.24
CA GLY A 9 -33.35 -1.45 -14.35
C GLY A 9 -32.19 -1.66 -13.37
N TRP A 10 -31.82 -2.91 -13.18
CA TRP A 10 -30.71 -3.40 -12.34
C TRP A 10 -29.38 -2.67 -12.66
N PRO A 11 -28.46 -2.42 -11.69
CA PRO A 11 -27.09 -1.98 -12.00
C PRO A 11 -26.27 -3.12 -12.62
N SER A 12 -26.59 -3.52 -13.85
CA SER A 12 -25.94 -4.61 -14.60
C SER A 12 -24.43 -4.37 -14.78
N GLY A 13 -24.00 -3.11 -14.76
CA GLY A 13 -22.59 -2.71 -14.85
C GLY A 13 -21.76 -3.17 -13.65
N GLU A 14 -22.31 -3.04 -12.44
CA GLU A 14 -21.60 -3.36 -11.20
C GLU A 14 -21.42 -4.88 -11.04
N ALA A 15 -22.49 -5.66 -11.21
CA ALA A 15 -22.42 -7.12 -11.16
C ALA A 15 -21.46 -7.68 -12.22
N ARG A 16 -21.43 -7.09 -13.42
CA ARG A 16 -20.45 -7.44 -14.46
C ARG A 16 -19.02 -7.07 -14.05
N ALA A 17 -18.81 -5.91 -13.45
CA ALA A 17 -17.49 -5.46 -12.98
C ALA A 17 -16.94 -6.39 -11.89
N LEU A 18 -17.75 -6.73 -10.87
CA LEU A 18 -17.40 -7.69 -9.83
C LEU A 18 -17.05 -9.07 -10.43
N GLY A 19 -17.87 -9.55 -11.37
CA GLY A 19 -17.60 -10.82 -12.06
C GLY A 19 -16.31 -10.81 -12.89
N ARG A 20 -15.98 -9.69 -13.55
CA ARG A 20 -14.71 -9.53 -14.28
C ARG A 20 -13.52 -9.52 -13.33
N ALA A 21 -13.61 -8.82 -12.19
CA ALA A 21 -12.56 -8.79 -11.19
C ALA A 21 -12.29 -10.18 -10.62
N VAL A 22 -13.33 -10.94 -10.24
CA VAL A 22 -13.21 -12.33 -9.77
C VAL A 22 -12.46 -13.19 -10.79
N ARG A 23 -12.89 -13.20 -12.06
CA ARG A 23 -12.21 -14.00 -13.11
C ARG A 23 -10.76 -13.58 -13.31
N ARG A 24 -10.45 -12.29 -13.20
CA ARG A 24 -9.07 -11.78 -13.33
C ARG A 24 -8.19 -12.24 -12.17
N LEU A 25 -8.68 -12.21 -10.94
CA LEU A 25 -7.91 -12.65 -9.78
C LEU A 25 -7.68 -14.16 -9.76
N GLN A 26 -8.67 -14.97 -10.11
CA GLN A 26 -8.48 -16.42 -10.26
C GLN A 26 -7.41 -16.74 -11.31
N ARG A 27 -7.40 -15.98 -12.41
CA ARG A 27 -6.37 -16.08 -13.44
C ARG A 27 -4.98 -15.64 -12.98
N LEU A 28 -4.91 -14.71 -12.03
CA LEU A 28 -3.64 -14.26 -11.43
C LEU A 28 -3.14 -15.28 -10.40
N GLU A 29 -4.05 -15.91 -9.66
CA GLU A 29 -3.76 -16.98 -8.71
C GLU A 29 -3.07 -18.17 -9.39
N GLU A 30 -3.50 -18.55 -10.59
CA GLU A 30 -2.84 -19.57 -11.43
C GLU A 30 -1.36 -19.25 -11.72
N GLN A 31 -0.99 -17.97 -11.80
CA GLN A 31 0.38 -17.51 -12.06
C GLN A 31 1.25 -17.46 -10.80
N CYS A 32 0.64 -17.49 -9.61
CA CYS A 32 1.33 -17.49 -8.32
C CYS A 32 1.73 -18.92 -7.88
N GLY A 33 1.99 -19.82 -8.83
CA GLY A 33 2.26 -21.24 -8.58
C GLY A 33 3.70 -21.60 -8.24
N ASP A 34 4.67 -20.70 -8.43
CA ASP A 34 6.09 -20.96 -8.12
C ASP A 34 6.26 -21.14 -6.59
N PRO A 35 6.80 -22.29 -6.12
CA PRO A 35 6.92 -22.58 -4.69
C PRO A 35 7.91 -21.65 -3.97
N ARG A 36 8.77 -20.94 -4.70
CA ARG A 36 9.70 -19.94 -4.14
C ARG A 36 9.00 -18.63 -3.78
N LEU A 37 7.76 -18.42 -4.21
CA LEU A 37 6.97 -17.27 -3.78
C LEU A 37 6.70 -17.36 -2.29
N ASP A 38 7.02 -16.27 -1.61
CA ASP A 38 6.99 -16.19 -0.16
C ASP A 38 5.59 -16.47 0.41
N SER A 39 5.56 -17.27 1.48
CA SER A 39 4.36 -17.56 2.26
C SER A 39 4.23 -16.61 3.46
N SER A 40 5.26 -15.84 3.78
CA SER A 40 5.22 -14.84 4.83
C SER A 40 4.23 -13.72 4.49
N PRO A 41 3.43 -13.25 5.47
CA PRO A 41 2.51 -12.14 5.24
C PRO A 41 3.24 -10.82 4.89
N PRO A 42 2.77 -10.08 3.88
CA PRO A 42 1.61 -10.36 3.04
C PRO A 42 1.94 -11.31 1.87
N SER A 43 1.26 -12.47 1.79
CA SER A 43 1.41 -13.41 0.68
C SER A 43 0.29 -13.27 -0.34
N LEU A 44 0.63 -13.05 -1.61
CA LEU A 44 -0.35 -13.00 -2.70
C LEU A 44 -1.08 -14.34 -2.88
N ARG A 45 -0.42 -15.47 -2.60
CA ARG A 45 -1.02 -16.81 -2.69
C ARG A 45 -2.20 -16.95 -1.74
N ASP A 46 -2.10 -16.38 -0.55
CA ASP A 46 -3.19 -16.39 0.44
C ASP A 46 -4.21 -15.27 0.20
N LEU A 47 -3.76 -14.10 -0.26
CA LEU A 47 -4.63 -12.93 -0.40
C LEU A 47 -5.58 -13.03 -1.59
N LEU A 48 -5.13 -13.50 -2.75
CA LEU A 48 -5.95 -13.58 -3.97
C LEU A 48 -7.25 -14.40 -3.78
N PRO A 49 -7.22 -15.65 -3.27
CA PRO A 49 -8.44 -16.43 -3.06
C PRO A 49 -9.37 -15.78 -2.03
N ARG A 50 -8.82 -15.14 -0.98
CA ARG A 50 -9.59 -14.42 0.03
C ARG A 50 -10.32 -13.20 -0.55
N ILE A 51 -9.66 -12.42 -1.40
CA ILE A 51 -10.28 -11.30 -2.12
C ILE A 51 -11.37 -11.82 -3.05
N VAL A 52 -11.12 -12.90 -3.79
CA VAL A 52 -12.13 -13.54 -4.66
C VAL A 52 -13.37 -13.94 -3.85
N GLN A 53 -13.19 -14.59 -2.70
CA GLN A 53 -14.29 -14.99 -1.84
C GLN A 53 -15.09 -13.77 -1.37
N LEU A 54 -14.42 -12.72 -0.92
CA LEU A 54 -15.07 -11.51 -0.45
C LEU A 54 -15.82 -10.77 -1.57
N LEU A 55 -15.25 -10.67 -2.76
CA LEU A 55 -15.92 -10.10 -3.93
C LEU A 55 -17.16 -10.90 -4.34
N ARG A 56 -17.14 -12.24 -4.20
CA ARG A 56 -18.32 -13.08 -4.43
C ARG A 56 -19.41 -12.81 -3.39
N GLN A 57 -19.03 -12.64 -2.12
CA GLN A 57 -19.97 -12.27 -1.06
C GLN A 57 -20.61 -10.91 -1.36
N VAL A 58 -19.80 -9.88 -1.65
CA VAL A 58 -20.28 -8.55 -2.06
C VAL A 58 -21.22 -8.64 -3.26
N ALA A 59 -20.85 -9.41 -4.29
CA ALA A 59 -21.70 -9.57 -5.46
C ALA A 59 -23.02 -10.27 -5.15
N HIS A 60 -23.04 -11.20 -4.21
CA HIS A 60 -24.25 -11.91 -3.79
C HIS A 60 -25.17 -11.00 -2.96
N THR A 61 -24.64 -10.37 -1.91
CA THR A 61 -25.40 -9.47 -1.03
C THR A 61 -25.97 -8.28 -1.80
N ARG A 62 -25.19 -7.66 -2.69
CA ARG A 62 -25.66 -6.51 -3.48
C ARG A 62 -26.73 -6.89 -4.50
N ARG A 63 -26.73 -8.13 -5.01
CA ARG A 63 -27.85 -8.65 -5.81
C ARG A 63 -29.10 -8.89 -4.97
N ALA A 64 -28.95 -9.45 -3.76
CA ALA A 64 -30.07 -9.78 -2.89
C ALA A 64 -30.73 -8.52 -2.29
N ALA A 65 -29.95 -7.52 -1.90
CA ALA A 65 -30.42 -6.30 -1.25
C ALA A 65 -31.07 -5.29 -2.22
N GLY A 66 -31.13 -5.56 -3.52
CA GLY A 66 -31.71 -4.64 -4.51
C GLY A 66 -31.05 -3.26 -4.58
N GLY A 67 -29.81 -3.10 -4.07
CA GLY A 67 -29.13 -1.80 -3.93
C GLY A 67 -29.36 -1.07 -2.59
N GLY A 68 -30.00 -1.71 -1.59
CA GLY A 68 -30.45 -1.09 -0.33
C GLY A 68 -29.37 -0.74 0.70
N GLY A 69 -28.40 0.11 0.35
CA GLY A 69 -27.60 0.89 1.31
C GLY A 69 -27.80 2.39 1.07
N PRO A 70 -27.30 3.29 1.93
CA PRO A 70 -27.27 4.71 1.60
C PRO A 70 -26.40 4.91 0.34
N GLU A 71 -27.05 5.08 -0.80
CA GLU A 71 -26.46 5.33 -2.11
C GLU A 71 -26.41 6.84 -2.33
N GLY A 72 -25.32 7.46 -1.91
CA GLY A 72 -24.97 8.84 -2.21
C GLY A 72 -23.53 8.95 -2.72
N PRO A 73 -23.09 10.14 -3.18
CA PRO A 73 -21.71 10.37 -3.58
C PRO A 73 -20.74 9.93 -2.48
N GLY A 74 -19.69 9.20 -2.82
CA GLY A 74 -18.73 8.63 -1.87
C GLY A 74 -19.28 7.43 -1.05
N GLY A 75 -20.45 6.90 -1.42
CA GLY A 75 -21.06 5.71 -0.82
C GLY A 75 -20.54 4.38 -1.40
N ALA A 76 -21.29 3.30 -1.18
CA ALA A 76 -20.90 1.94 -1.53
C ALA A 76 -20.52 1.77 -3.02
N ARG A 77 -21.32 2.34 -3.92
CA ARG A 77 -21.13 2.21 -5.37
C ARG A 77 -19.84 2.90 -5.83
N ASP A 78 -19.62 4.14 -5.40
CA ASP A 78 -18.43 4.91 -5.77
C ASP A 78 -17.16 4.24 -5.25
N PHE A 79 -17.20 3.75 -4.01
CA PHE A 79 -16.13 2.93 -3.45
C PHE A 79 -15.84 1.71 -4.32
N LEU A 80 -16.85 0.92 -4.71
CA LEU A 80 -16.63 -0.27 -5.54
C LEU A 80 -16.07 0.07 -6.92
N VAL A 81 -16.48 1.18 -7.53
CA VAL A 81 -15.92 1.64 -8.80
C VAL A 81 -14.41 1.92 -8.66
N VAL A 82 -14.02 2.70 -7.65
CA VAL A 82 -12.62 3.03 -7.36
C VAL A 82 -11.83 1.76 -7.03
N HIS A 83 -12.37 0.93 -6.16
CA HIS A 83 -11.73 -0.29 -5.68
C HIS A 83 -11.50 -1.29 -6.82
N LEU A 84 -12.51 -1.56 -7.66
CA LEU A 84 -12.38 -2.53 -8.75
C LEU A 84 -11.46 -2.04 -9.87
N HIS A 85 -11.50 -0.74 -10.19
CA HIS A 85 -10.56 -0.14 -11.15
C HIS A 85 -9.11 -0.26 -10.63
N ASN A 86 -8.89 0.06 -9.36
CA ASN A 86 -7.57 -0.03 -8.74
C ASN A 86 -7.08 -1.48 -8.66
N LEU A 87 -7.94 -2.41 -8.24
CA LEU A 87 -7.66 -3.84 -8.17
C LEU A 87 -7.25 -4.40 -9.53
N GLU A 88 -7.93 -3.99 -10.60
CA GLU A 88 -7.56 -4.35 -11.96
C GLU A 88 -6.17 -3.81 -12.35
N ALA A 89 -5.89 -2.53 -12.06
CA ALA A 89 -4.60 -1.92 -12.35
C ALA A 89 -3.45 -2.61 -11.58
N LYS A 90 -3.63 -2.88 -10.29
CA LYS A 90 -2.62 -3.58 -9.47
C LYS A 90 -2.46 -5.04 -9.88
N SER A 91 -3.53 -5.71 -10.30
CA SER A 91 -3.47 -7.07 -10.84
C SER A 91 -2.62 -7.15 -12.12
N ARG A 92 -2.73 -6.15 -13.01
CA ARG A 92 -1.88 -6.08 -14.21
C ARG A 92 -0.40 -5.89 -13.86
N GLN A 93 -0.10 -5.08 -12.84
CA GLN A 93 1.28 -4.89 -12.38
C GLN A 93 1.88 -6.19 -11.82
N VAL A 94 1.12 -6.96 -11.03
CA VAL A 94 1.57 -8.28 -10.56
C VAL A 94 1.75 -9.24 -11.73
N ALA A 95 0.78 -9.32 -12.65
CA ALA A 95 0.88 -10.20 -13.81
C ALA A 95 2.11 -9.90 -14.68
N ALA A 96 2.55 -8.64 -14.76
CA ALA A 96 3.76 -8.26 -15.49
C ALA A 96 5.08 -8.66 -14.79
N LEU A 97 5.04 -8.95 -13.49
CA LEU A 97 6.19 -9.44 -12.72
C LEU A 97 6.28 -10.97 -12.68
N LEU A 98 5.14 -11.64 -12.86
CA LEU A 98 5.02 -13.09 -12.83
C LEU A 98 5.26 -13.70 -14.22
N PRO A 99 5.65 -14.98 -14.30
CA PRO A 99 5.84 -15.65 -15.57
C PRO A 99 4.55 -15.66 -16.41
N PRO A 100 4.68 -15.59 -17.76
CA PRO A 100 3.56 -15.78 -18.66
C PRO A 100 2.81 -17.09 -18.40
N ARG A 101 1.56 -17.15 -18.85
CA ARG A 101 0.75 -18.37 -18.72
C ARG A 101 1.44 -19.54 -19.43
N GLY A 102 1.62 -20.64 -18.71
CA GLY A 102 2.23 -21.86 -19.24
C GLY A 102 3.73 -22.00 -18.93
N GLU A 103 4.41 -20.91 -18.56
CA GLU A 103 5.78 -20.95 -18.06
C GLU A 103 5.79 -21.14 -16.55
N ARG A 104 6.58 -22.11 -16.07
CA ARG A 104 6.67 -22.41 -14.63
C ARG A 104 7.79 -21.67 -13.94
N THR A 105 8.78 -21.20 -14.69
CA THR A 105 9.99 -20.62 -14.12
C THR A 105 9.86 -19.11 -14.08
N ALA A 106 9.61 -18.56 -12.90
CA ALA A 106 9.67 -17.11 -12.70
C ALA A 106 11.12 -16.60 -12.77
N ASN A 107 11.29 -15.33 -13.14
CA ASN A 107 12.58 -14.64 -13.15
C ASN A 107 13.27 -14.77 -11.79
N ASP A 108 14.52 -15.23 -11.76
CA ASP A 108 15.26 -15.45 -10.51
C ASP A 108 15.46 -14.16 -9.69
N GLU A 109 15.48 -12.99 -10.34
CA GLU A 109 15.49 -11.69 -9.66
C GLU A 109 14.23 -11.49 -8.81
N LEU A 110 13.11 -12.17 -9.08
CA LEU A 110 11.91 -12.09 -8.25
C LEU A 110 12.15 -12.67 -6.85
N PHE A 111 13.09 -13.60 -6.71
CA PHE A 111 13.41 -14.28 -5.45
C PHE A 111 14.71 -13.79 -4.83
N ARG A 112 15.62 -13.22 -5.64
CA ARG A 112 16.90 -12.70 -5.14
C ARG A 112 16.69 -11.61 -4.09
N GLU A 113 17.33 -11.80 -2.94
CA GLU A 113 17.32 -10.85 -1.84
C GLU A 113 17.81 -9.47 -2.28
N GLY A 114 17.18 -8.44 -1.72
CA GLY A 114 17.45 -7.06 -2.07
C GLY A 114 17.20 -6.65 -3.54
N SER A 115 16.72 -7.52 -4.43
CA SER A 115 16.49 -7.17 -5.83
C SER A 115 15.41 -6.09 -5.99
N ARG A 116 15.35 -5.47 -7.18
CA ARG A 116 14.26 -4.54 -7.51
C ARG A 116 12.92 -5.25 -7.66
N LEU A 117 12.89 -6.42 -8.32
CA LEU A 117 11.66 -7.15 -8.59
C LEU A 117 11.04 -7.72 -7.31
N ARG A 118 11.85 -8.30 -6.41
CA ARG A 118 11.40 -8.81 -5.11
C ARG A 118 10.74 -7.71 -4.28
N ARG A 119 11.38 -6.54 -4.18
CA ARG A 119 10.82 -5.38 -3.47
C ARG A 119 9.53 -4.87 -4.12
N GLN A 120 9.47 -4.86 -5.44
CA GLN A 120 8.26 -4.44 -6.16
C GLN A 120 7.10 -5.41 -5.90
N LEU A 121 7.37 -6.71 -5.89
CA LEU A 121 6.40 -7.74 -5.55
C LEU A 121 5.94 -7.63 -4.09
N ALA A 122 6.86 -7.44 -3.14
CA ALA A 122 6.54 -7.24 -1.73
C ALA A 122 5.64 -6.01 -1.52
N LYS A 123 5.97 -4.89 -2.18
CA LYS A 123 5.14 -3.69 -2.17
C LYS A 123 3.74 -3.95 -2.73
N LEU A 124 3.63 -4.66 -3.86
CA LEU A 124 2.33 -5.02 -4.43
C LEU A 124 1.54 -5.94 -3.49
N ALA A 125 2.17 -6.96 -2.92
CA ALA A 125 1.53 -7.86 -1.96
C ALA A 125 0.97 -7.10 -0.75
N LEU A 126 1.70 -6.10 -0.26
CA LEU A 126 1.23 -5.21 0.80
C LEU A 126 0.05 -4.34 0.37
N ILE A 127 0.06 -3.79 -0.86
CA ILE A 127 -1.10 -3.08 -1.43
C ILE A 127 -2.32 -4.01 -1.53
N PHE A 128 -2.16 -5.26 -1.96
CA PHE A 128 -3.23 -6.26 -1.99
C PHE A 128 -3.77 -6.58 -0.58
N SER A 129 -2.89 -6.62 0.43
CA SER A 129 -3.30 -6.76 1.83
C SER A 129 -4.20 -5.60 2.28
N TYR A 130 -3.82 -4.36 1.96
CA TYR A 130 -4.63 -3.18 2.25
C TYR A 130 -5.95 -3.18 1.49
N MET A 131 -5.96 -3.49 0.19
CA MET A 131 -7.19 -3.58 -0.60
C MET A 131 -8.14 -4.65 -0.03
N HIS A 132 -7.63 -5.84 0.33
CA HIS A 132 -8.42 -6.89 0.97
C HIS A 132 -9.04 -6.41 2.29
N ALA A 133 -8.22 -5.80 3.16
CA ALA A 133 -8.68 -5.34 4.47
C ALA A 133 -9.67 -4.18 4.37
N GLU A 134 -9.44 -3.24 3.46
CA GLU A 134 -10.34 -2.12 3.18
C GLU A 134 -11.72 -2.62 2.71
N LEU A 135 -11.74 -3.53 1.73
CA LEU A 135 -12.98 -4.14 1.26
C LEU A 135 -13.68 -4.89 2.41
N GLY A 136 -12.93 -5.64 3.23
CA GLY A 136 -13.49 -6.39 4.35
C GLY A 136 -14.00 -5.51 5.49
N ALA A 137 -13.39 -4.35 5.70
CA ALA A 137 -13.79 -3.37 6.70
C ALA A 137 -15.04 -2.60 6.30
N LEU A 138 -15.22 -2.30 5.01
CA LEU A 138 -16.37 -1.57 4.49
C LEU A 138 -17.52 -2.47 4.01
N PHE A 139 -17.22 -3.73 3.72
CA PHE A 139 -18.18 -4.77 3.32
C PHE A 139 -18.00 -6.06 4.14
N PRO A 140 -18.12 -6.02 5.48
CA PRO A 140 -18.05 -7.22 6.31
C PRO A 140 -19.08 -8.25 5.84
N LYS A 141 -18.62 -9.48 5.54
CA LYS A 141 -19.44 -10.56 4.97
C LYS A 141 -20.18 -10.16 3.68
N GLY A 142 -19.70 -9.15 2.97
CA GLY A 142 -20.30 -8.60 1.76
C GLY A 142 -21.32 -7.47 1.99
N GLU A 143 -21.68 -7.14 3.22
CA GLU A 143 -22.69 -6.13 3.53
C GLU A 143 -22.05 -4.76 3.76
N TYR A 144 -22.55 -3.73 3.07
CA TYR A 144 -21.97 -2.39 3.17
C TYR A 144 -22.21 -1.74 4.54
N CYS A 145 -21.13 -1.31 5.21
CA CYS A 145 -21.18 -0.58 6.47
C CYS A 145 -20.31 0.69 6.50
N GLY A 146 -19.83 1.19 5.36
CA GLY A 146 -18.97 2.39 5.33
C GLY A 146 -19.64 3.65 5.93
N HIS A 147 -20.95 3.76 5.81
CA HIS A 147 -21.75 4.84 6.41
C HIS A 147 -21.79 4.80 7.94
N THR A 148 -21.58 3.63 8.55
CA THR A 148 -21.56 3.43 10.01
C THR A 148 -20.17 3.12 10.55
N TYR A 149 -19.14 3.00 9.69
CA TYR A 149 -17.76 2.75 10.09
C TYR A 149 -17.29 3.78 11.12
N GLN A 150 -16.62 3.33 12.17
CA GLN A 150 -16.13 4.18 13.26
C GLN A 150 -14.61 4.15 13.30
N PRO A 151 -13.91 5.22 12.86
CA PRO A 151 -12.50 5.36 13.15
C PRO A 151 -12.23 5.23 14.65
N THR A 152 -11.14 4.55 14.98
CA THR A 152 -10.78 4.16 16.34
C THR A 152 -10.52 5.38 17.23
N LYS A 153 -10.04 6.49 16.65
CA LYS A 153 -9.74 7.73 17.37
C LYS A 153 -10.95 8.66 17.31
N ALA A 154 -11.52 8.99 18.46
CA ALA A 154 -12.74 9.81 18.57
C ALA A 154 -12.65 11.16 17.83
N GLN A 155 -11.52 11.87 17.95
CA GLN A 155 -11.32 13.14 17.24
C GLN A 155 -11.24 12.97 15.71
N ALA A 156 -10.63 11.88 15.24
CA ALA A 156 -10.62 11.54 13.82
C ALA A 156 -12.01 11.16 13.32
N HIS A 157 -12.78 10.40 14.10
CA HIS A 157 -14.17 10.07 13.79
C HIS A 157 -15.02 11.34 13.68
N ALA A 158 -14.92 12.26 14.65
CA ALA A 158 -15.62 13.53 14.64
C ALA A 158 -15.27 14.36 13.39
N PHE A 159 -13.97 14.53 13.10
CA PHE A 159 -13.51 15.21 11.90
C PHE A 159 -14.13 14.63 10.62
N TRP A 160 -14.06 13.30 10.45
CA TRP A 160 -14.59 12.66 9.25
C TRP A 160 -16.10 12.85 9.14
N ARG A 161 -16.86 12.65 10.23
CA ARG A 161 -18.32 12.78 10.18
C ARG A 161 -18.78 14.22 9.96
N GLU A 162 -18.08 15.20 10.52
CA GLU A 162 -18.36 16.61 10.32
C GLU A 162 -18.12 17.06 8.88
N HIS A 163 -16.97 16.70 8.28
CA HIS A 163 -16.56 17.21 6.97
C HIS A 163 -16.97 16.30 5.80
N CYS A 164 -17.07 14.99 6.05
CA CYS A 164 -17.31 13.98 5.03
C CYS A 164 -18.71 13.36 5.14
N GLY A 165 -19.43 13.55 6.25
CA GLY A 165 -20.75 12.96 6.46
C GLY A 165 -20.72 11.43 6.45
N ALA A 166 -21.67 10.82 5.74
CA ALA A 166 -21.79 9.37 5.62
C ALA A 166 -20.85 8.74 4.57
N ARG A 167 -20.03 9.55 3.87
CA ARG A 167 -19.14 9.09 2.81
C ARG A 167 -18.07 8.15 3.36
N CYS A 168 -17.69 7.16 2.56
CA CYS A 168 -16.64 6.20 2.91
C CYS A 168 -15.39 6.33 2.04
N VAL A 169 -15.42 7.14 0.99
CA VAL A 169 -14.28 7.41 0.09
C VAL A 169 -14.37 8.83 -0.46
N LEU A 170 -13.21 9.47 -0.62
CA LEU A 170 -13.06 10.81 -1.21
C LEU A 170 -11.90 10.84 -2.23
N PRO A 171 -11.97 11.68 -3.29
CA PRO A 171 -10.80 12.01 -4.09
C PRO A 171 -9.71 12.65 -3.22
N TRP A 172 -8.44 12.37 -3.52
CA TRP A 172 -7.31 12.92 -2.75
C TRP A 172 -7.37 14.45 -2.60
N ALA A 173 -7.64 15.17 -3.68
CA ALA A 173 -7.65 16.64 -3.67
C ALA A 173 -8.70 17.22 -2.70
N GLU A 174 -9.88 16.60 -2.62
CA GLU A 174 -10.91 17.00 -1.66
C GLU A 174 -10.46 16.67 -0.23
N PHE A 175 -9.99 15.45 0.00
CA PHE A 175 -9.51 15.03 1.32
C PHE A 175 -8.37 15.93 1.84
N GLU A 176 -7.41 16.25 0.99
CA GLU A 176 -6.29 17.16 1.32
C GLU A 176 -6.81 18.54 1.72
N SER A 177 -7.73 19.12 0.95
CA SER A 177 -8.32 20.41 1.27
C SER A 177 -9.04 20.40 2.63
N LEU A 178 -9.75 19.32 2.95
CA LEU A 178 -10.43 19.16 4.24
C LEU A 178 -9.45 18.97 5.39
N LEU A 179 -8.42 18.13 5.21
CA LEU A 179 -7.41 17.90 6.25
C LEU A 179 -6.65 19.19 6.58
N CYS A 180 -6.35 20.00 5.57
CA CYS A 180 -5.64 21.28 5.72
C CYS A 180 -6.41 22.31 6.55
N THR A 181 -7.72 22.19 6.76
CA THR A 181 -8.47 23.10 7.65
C THR A 181 -8.10 22.91 9.11
N CYS A 182 -7.67 21.70 9.50
CA CYS A 182 -7.31 21.34 10.87
C CYS A 182 -5.81 21.08 11.05
N HIS A 183 -5.15 20.57 10.01
CA HIS A 183 -3.73 20.23 10.00
C HIS A 183 -3.08 20.79 8.74
N PRO A 184 -2.59 22.05 8.77
CA PRO A 184 -1.99 22.69 7.61
C PRO A 184 -0.79 21.90 7.07
N VAL A 185 -0.75 21.72 5.75
CA VAL A 185 0.33 21.05 5.01
C VAL A 185 0.90 22.01 3.99
N GLU A 186 2.22 22.11 3.94
CA GLU A 186 2.90 22.84 2.87
C GLU A 186 2.74 22.09 1.54
N SER A 187 2.37 22.82 0.49
CA SER A 187 2.32 22.30 -0.87
C SER A 187 3.68 21.76 -1.33
N GLY A 188 3.68 20.86 -2.30
CA GLY A 188 4.91 20.32 -2.90
C GLY A 188 5.30 18.93 -2.37
N SER A 189 6.58 18.74 -2.05
CA SER A 189 7.14 17.43 -1.67
C SER A 189 6.50 16.87 -0.39
N THR A 190 6.19 17.72 0.57
CA THR A 190 5.50 17.36 1.82
C THR A 190 4.11 16.80 1.55
N ALA A 191 3.30 17.49 0.74
CA ALA A 191 1.98 17.02 0.34
C ALA A 191 2.04 15.68 -0.42
N LEU A 192 3.02 15.51 -1.32
CA LEU A 192 3.23 14.24 -2.04
C LEU A 192 3.64 13.08 -1.12
N ALA A 193 4.50 13.35 -0.13
CA ALA A 193 4.90 12.37 0.88
C ALA A 193 3.71 11.99 1.77
N LEU A 194 2.87 12.96 2.15
CA LEU A 194 1.67 12.72 2.94
C LEU A 194 0.68 11.86 2.16
N ARG A 195 0.43 12.19 0.88
CA ARG A 195 -0.38 11.39 -0.04
C ARG A 195 0.12 9.95 -0.11
N SER A 196 1.41 9.76 -0.28
CA SER A 196 2.03 8.44 -0.38
C SER A 196 1.93 7.63 0.92
N THR A 197 1.78 8.32 2.07
CA THR A 197 1.61 7.68 3.37
C THR A 197 0.16 7.29 3.65
N ILE A 198 -0.80 8.16 3.31
CA ILE A 198 -2.23 7.94 3.57
C ILE A 198 -2.85 7.00 2.52
N ASN A 199 -2.47 7.13 1.25
CA ASN A 199 -3.06 6.40 0.13
C ASN A 199 -2.48 4.98 0.01
N LEU A 200 -2.73 4.15 1.03
CA LEU A 200 -2.19 2.79 1.18
C LEU A 200 -2.51 1.89 -0.01
N THR A 201 -3.69 2.05 -0.60
CA THR A 201 -4.14 1.29 -1.78
C THR A 201 -3.59 1.83 -3.10
N CYS A 202 -2.99 3.03 -3.11
CA CYS A 202 -2.52 3.72 -4.30
C CYS A 202 -3.61 3.88 -5.37
N SER A 203 -4.83 4.24 -4.95
CA SER A 203 -6.04 4.42 -5.77
C SER A 203 -6.27 5.87 -6.21
N GLY A 204 -5.54 6.83 -5.62
CA GLY A 204 -5.79 8.27 -5.79
C GLY A 204 -6.98 8.80 -5.00
N HIS A 205 -7.63 7.94 -4.21
CA HIS A 205 -8.72 8.27 -3.29
C HIS A 205 -8.34 7.88 -1.87
N VAL A 206 -8.94 8.50 -0.86
CA VAL A 206 -8.76 8.15 0.55
C VAL A 206 -10.07 7.59 1.08
N SER A 207 -10.05 6.34 1.55
CA SER A 207 -11.20 5.76 2.26
C SER A 207 -11.20 6.12 3.75
N ILE A 208 -12.38 6.04 4.38
CA ILE A 208 -12.52 6.19 5.85
C ILE A 208 -11.66 5.15 6.59
N PHE A 209 -11.43 3.98 5.97
CA PHE A 209 -10.56 2.94 6.48
C PHE A 209 -9.08 3.38 6.42
N GLU A 210 -8.58 3.84 5.27
CA GLU A 210 -7.21 4.35 5.14
C GLU A 210 -6.93 5.50 6.12
N PHE A 211 -7.91 6.39 6.29
CA PHE A 211 -7.85 7.48 7.25
C PHE A 211 -7.80 7.00 8.71
N ASP A 212 -8.59 5.98 9.08
CA ASP A 212 -8.51 5.35 10.40
C ASP A 212 -7.12 4.74 10.65
N ILE A 213 -6.56 4.02 9.68
CA ILE A 213 -5.20 3.47 9.79
C ILE A 213 -4.18 4.58 10.03
N PHE A 214 -4.22 5.64 9.23
CA PHE A 214 -3.29 6.76 9.36
C PHE A 214 -3.38 7.43 10.74
N THR A 215 -4.59 7.74 11.20
CA THR A 215 -4.81 8.43 12.48
C THR A 215 -4.47 7.57 13.70
N ARG A 216 -4.55 6.24 13.58
CA ARG A 216 -4.05 5.31 14.61
C ARG A 216 -2.53 5.24 14.65
N LEU A 217 -1.87 5.22 13.48
CA LEU A 217 -0.41 5.15 13.40
C LEU A 217 0.24 6.43 13.94
N PHE A 218 -0.28 7.61 13.58
CA PHE A 218 0.34 8.90 13.90
C PHE A 218 -0.38 9.66 15.02
N GLN A 219 -1.11 8.95 15.88
CA GLN A 219 -1.74 9.51 17.08
C GLN A 219 -0.72 10.21 18.02
N PRO A 220 -1.16 11.19 18.83
CA PRO A 220 -2.53 11.70 18.98
C PRO A 220 -2.94 12.71 17.89
N TRP A 221 -4.25 12.94 17.75
CA TRP A 221 -4.82 13.83 16.73
C TRP A 221 -4.27 15.27 16.75
N PRO A 222 -4.12 15.96 17.90
CA PRO A 222 -3.65 17.35 17.91
C PRO A 222 -2.27 17.57 17.28
N THR A 223 -1.41 16.55 17.30
CA THR A 223 -0.07 16.59 16.71
C THR A 223 0.06 15.65 15.51
N LEU A 224 -1.04 15.20 14.91
CA LEU A 224 -1.10 14.14 13.90
C LEU A 224 -0.01 14.26 12.82
N LEU A 225 0.04 15.40 12.14
CA LEU A 225 0.98 15.60 11.05
C LEU A 225 2.41 15.91 11.54
N ARG A 226 2.58 16.45 12.75
CA ARG A 226 3.91 16.58 13.36
C ARG A 226 4.49 15.21 13.72
N ASN A 227 3.67 14.31 14.28
CA ASN A 227 4.04 12.94 14.55
C ASN A 227 4.42 12.22 13.26
N TRP A 228 3.59 12.35 12.21
CA TRP A 228 3.90 11.81 10.89
C TRP A 228 5.23 12.34 10.34
N GLN A 229 5.45 13.65 10.39
CA GLN A 229 6.68 14.25 9.89
C GLN A 229 7.91 13.72 10.64
N LEU A 230 7.91 13.77 11.97
CA LEU A 230 9.04 13.32 12.74
C LEU A 230 9.28 11.82 12.60
N LEU A 231 8.22 11.01 12.69
CA LEU A 231 8.33 9.55 12.74
C LEU A 231 8.50 8.91 11.36
N ALA A 232 7.88 9.43 10.30
CA ALA A 232 7.91 8.80 8.98
C ALA A 232 8.78 9.55 7.96
N VAL A 233 8.84 10.88 8.01
CA VAL A 233 9.64 11.67 7.07
C VAL A 233 11.09 11.79 7.56
N ASN A 234 11.28 12.15 8.83
CA ASN A 234 12.59 12.53 9.35
C ASN A 234 13.31 11.39 10.09
N HIS A 235 12.58 10.47 10.72
CA HIS A 235 13.19 9.47 11.59
C HIS A 235 14.00 8.42 10.80
N PRO A 236 15.30 8.21 11.07
CA PRO A 236 16.14 7.26 10.34
C PRO A 236 15.68 5.80 10.46
N GLY A 237 15.08 5.43 11.58
CA GLY A 237 14.58 4.09 11.85
C GLY A 237 13.28 3.72 11.12
N TYR A 238 12.60 4.67 10.47
CA TYR A 238 11.37 4.37 9.75
C TYR A 238 11.65 3.71 8.40
N MET A 239 11.00 2.58 8.18
CA MET A 239 11.05 1.81 6.94
C MET A 239 9.64 1.64 6.37
N ALA A 240 9.37 2.36 5.29
CA ALA A 240 8.11 2.24 4.58
C ALA A 240 8.06 0.89 3.83
N PHE A 241 6.90 0.23 3.89
CA PHE A 241 6.59 -0.97 3.08
C PHE A 241 7.58 -2.15 3.24
N LEU A 242 8.04 -2.44 4.45
CA LEU A 242 8.81 -3.67 4.72
C LEU A 242 7.93 -4.82 5.24
N THR A 243 8.30 -6.05 4.89
CA THR A 243 7.74 -7.28 5.47
C THR A 243 8.45 -7.68 6.77
N TYR A 244 7.99 -8.76 7.41
CA TYR A 244 8.68 -9.32 8.57
C TYR A 244 10.10 -9.79 8.20
N ASP A 245 10.24 -10.50 7.09
CA ASP A 245 11.51 -11.08 6.65
C ASP A 245 12.50 -9.99 6.22
N GLU A 246 12.04 -8.93 5.55
CA GLU A 246 12.91 -7.81 5.16
C GLU A 246 13.43 -7.01 6.36
N VAL A 247 12.68 -6.97 7.48
CA VAL A 247 13.19 -6.39 8.73
C VAL A 247 14.33 -7.23 9.29
N GLN A 248 14.18 -8.57 9.27
CA GLN A 248 15.21 -9.48 9.73
C GLN A 248 16.47 -9.38 8.86
N GLU A 249 16.33 -9.37 7.54
CA GLU A 249 17.43 -9.16 6.57
C GLU A 249 18.16 -7.84 6.84
N ARG A 250 17.42 -6.75 7.02
CA ARG A 250 18.01 -5.43 7.25
C ARG A 250 18.81 -5.36 8.55
N LEU A 251 18.23 -5.84 9.65
CA LEU A 251 18.89 -5.81 10.96
C LEU A 251 20.04 -6.82 11.09
N GLN A 252 20.11 -7.83 10.22
CA GLN A 252 21.23 -8.76 10.17
C GLN A 252 22.57 -8.03 9.98
N THR A 253 22.58 -6.94 9.21
CA THR A 253 23.77 -6.09 8.99
C THR A 253 24.20 -5.30 10.22
N CYS A 254 23.32 -5.18 11.22
CA CYS A 254 23.53 -4.42 12.44
C CYS A 254 23.66 -5.35 13.67
N ARG A 255 23.82 -6.67 13.45
CA ARG A 255 23.77 -7.68 14.51
C ARG A 255 24.84 -7.47 15.59
N ASP A 256 26.01 -6.95 15.21
CA ASP A 256 27.11 -6.68 16.12
C ASP A 256 26.92 -5.40 16.95
N LYS A 257 25.76 -4.74 16.80
CA LYS A 257 25.41 -3.50 17.49
C LYS A 257 24.05 -3.63 18.20
N PRO A 258 24.02 -4.28 19.38
CA PRO A 258 22.81 -4.36 20.22
C PRO A 258 22.16 -2.99 20.43
N GLY A 259 20.83 -2.95 20.42
CA GLY A 259 20.05 -1.71 20.46
C GLY A 259 19.79 -1.10 19.07
N SER A 260 20.31 -1.70 17.99
CA SER A 260 19.94 -1.31 16.62
C SER A 260 18.49 -1.65 16.34
N TYR A 261 17.72 -0.71 15.79
CA TYR A 261 16.29 -0.89 15.60
C TYR A 261 15.75 -0.22 14.35
N ILE A 262 14.65 -0.74 13.83
CA ILE A 262 13.84 -0.14 12.76
C ILE A 262 12.37 -0.36 13.07
N PHE A 263 11.48 0.46 12.51
CA PHE A 263 10.05 0.28 12.68
C PHE A 263 9.28 0.56 11.40
N ARG A 264 8.10 -0.05 11.31
CA ARG A 264 7.22 -0.06 10.15
C ARG A 264 5.76 -0.26 10.55
N PRO A 265 4.78 0.12 9.71
CA PRO A 265 3.41 -0.34 9.89
C PRO A 265 3.34 -1.87 9.80
N SER A 266 2.57 -2.50 10.69
CA SER A 266 2.38 -3.95 10.67
C SER A 266 1.50 -4.38 9.49
N CYS A 267 1.92 -5.40 8.76
CA CYS A 267 1.19 -5.99 7.64
C CYS A 267 0.05 -6.92 8.07
N THR A 268 0.07 -7.42 9.31
CA THR A 268 -0.94 -8.35 9.87
C THR A 268 -1.84 -7.70 10.91
N ARG A 269 -1.39 -6.61 11.55
CA ARG A 269 -2.17 -5.80 12.48
C ARG A 269 -2.23 -4.37 12.00
N LEU A 270 -3.07 -4.12 10.99
CA LEU A 270 -3.17 -2.82 10.32
C LEU A 270 -3.51 -1.72 11.33
N GLY A 271 -2.83 -0.58 11.21
CA GLY A 271 -2.98 0.55 12.14
C GLY A 271 -2.20 0.38 13.44
N GLN A 272 -1.32 -0.62 13.52
CA GLN A 272 -0.33 -0.80 14.57
C GLN A 272 1.08 -0.78 13.97
N TRP A 273 2.05 -0.44 14.81
CA TRP A 273 3.46 -0.45 14.46
C TRP A 273 4.09 -1.81 14.78
N ALA A 274 5.10 -2.19 14.02
CA ALA A 274 6.02 -3.26 14.35
C ALA A 274 7.43 -2.67 14.47
N ILE A 275 8.12 -2.98 15.57
CA ILE A 275 9.49 -2.52 15.85
C ILE A 275 10.38 -3.76 15.85
N GLY A 276 11.34 -3.79 14.94
CA GLY A 276 12.42 -4.78 14.94
C GLY A 276 13.65 -4.22 15.65
N TYR A 277 14.30 -5.00 16.49
CA TYR A 277 15.53 -4.59 17.16
C TYR A 277 16.49 -5.76 17.39
N VAL A 278 17.76 -5.42 17.59
CA VAL A 278 18.85 -6.34 17.96
C VAL A 278 18.98 -6.34 19.49
N SER A 279 18.78 -7.49 20.14
CA SER A 279 18.93 -7.65 21.59
C SER A 279 20.40 -7.75 22.01
N SER A 280 20.65 -7.75 23.33
CA SER A 280 21.99 -7.80 23.94
C SER A 280 22.78 -9.06 23.58
N ASP A 281 22.11 -10.17 23.27
CA ASP A 281 22.68 -11.44 22.81
C ASP A 281 22.88 -11.50 21.28
N GLY A 282 22.54 -10.43 20.56
CA GLY A 282 22.63 -10.36 19.10
C GLY A 282 21.49 -11.10 18.37
N SER A 283 20.41 -11.46 19.07
CA SER A 283 19.18 -11.97 18.45
C SER A 283 18.37 -10.82 17.83
N ILE A 284 17.62 -11.10 16.76
CA ILE A 284 16.73 -10.11 16.13
C ILE A 284 15.29 -10.42 16.52
N LEU A 285 14.63 -9.47 17.17
CA LEU A 285 13.27 -9.62 17.69
C LEU A 285 12.36 -8.56 17.07
N GLN A 286 11.08 -8.88 16.90
CA GLN A 286 10.05 -7.94 16.47
C GLN A 286 8.91 -7.87 17.48
N THR A 287 8.50 -6.66 17.86
CA THR A 287 7.40 -6.41 18.80
C THR A 287 6.36 -5.48 18.19
N ILE A 288 5.12 -5.57 18.68
CA ILE A 288 4.03 -4.67 18.32
C ILE A 288 3.62 -3.92 19.59
N PRO A 289 3.91 -2.61 19.71
CA PRO A 289 3.51 -1.83 20.88
C PRO A 289 2.00 -1.85 21.05
N LEU A 290 1.54 -2.19 22.27
CA LEU A 290 0.13 -2.19 22.62
C LEU A 290 -0.25 -0.91 23.36
N ASN A 291 -1.39 -0.33 22.99
CA ASN A 291 -2.05 0.75 23.73
C ASN A 291 -1.21 2.01 24.01
N LYS A 292 -0.20 2.33 23.19
CA LYS A 292 0.58 3.58 23.30
C LYS A 292 0.93 4.16 21.92
N PRO A 293 1.09 5.50 21.80
CA PRO A 293 1.66 6.12 20.61
C PRO A 293 3.07 5.62 20.31
N LEU A 294 3.49 5.63 19.03
CA LEU A 294 4.81 5.13 18.64
C LEU A 294 5.95 5.90 19.31
N PHE A 295 5.89 7.24 19.32
CA PHE A 295 6.97 8.03 19.91
C PHE A 295 7.20 7.68 21.39
N GLN A 296 6.12 7.38 22.13
CA GLN A 296 6.20 6.92 23.51
C GLN A 296 6.92 5.57 23.60
N ALA A 297 6.54 4.61 22.74
CA ALA A 297 7.17 3.29 22.71
C ALA A 297 8.68 3.40 22.39
N LEU A 298 9.06 4.31 21.49
CA LEU A 298 10.45 4.56 21.13
C LEU A 298 11.24 5.18 22.29
N LEU A 299 10.67 6.17 22.98
CA LEU A 299 11.29 6.81 24.15
C LEU A 299 11.43 5.84 25.33
N ASP A 300 10.41 5.01 25.58
CA ASP A 300 10.46 3.99 26.63
C ASP A 300 11.58 2.97 26.32
N GLY A 301 11.62 2.43 25.11
CA GLY A 301 12.65 1.47 24.75
C GLY A 301 14.04 2.09 24.60
N GLN A 302 14.17 3.39 24.35
CA GLN A 302 15.46 4.09 24.46
C GLN A 302 15.94 4.13 25.91
N LYS A 303 15.04 4.45 26.87
CA LYS A 303 15.37 4.46 28.31
C LYS A 303 15.77 3.07 28.82
N GLU A 304 15.14 2.03 28.29
CA GLU A 304 15.44 0.62 28.63
C GLU A 304 16.66 0.06 27.88
N GLY A 305 17.24 0.81 26.93
CA GLY A 305 18.42 0.39 26.17
C GLY A 305 18.14 -0.50 24.95
N PHE A 306 16.86 -0.70 24.58
CA PHE A 306 16.46 -1.51 23.42
C PHE A 306 16.50 -0.75 22.09
N TYR A 307 16.19 0.56 22.08
CA TYR A 307 16.03 1.35 20.87
C TYR A 307 17.02 2.52 20.84
N LEU A 308 18.29 2.20 20.54
CA LEU A 308 19.40 3.15 20.63
C LEU A 308 19.92 3.60 19.27
N TYR A 309 19.99 2.69 18.30
CA TYR A 309 20.65 2.94 17.01
C TYR A 309 19.66 2.77 15.86
N PRO A 310 18.91 3.82 15.50
CA PRO A 310 17.92 3.70 14.44
C PRO A 310 18.61 3.39 13.11
N ASP A 311 18.21 2.28 12.50
CA ASP A 311 18.83 1.74 11.29
C ASP A 311 20.36 1.55 11.43
N GLY A 312 20.81 1.18 12.63
CA GLY A 312 22.23 1.00 12.96
C GLY A 312 23.03 2.31 13.11
N LYS A 313 22.40 3.47 12.92
CA LYS A 313 23.08 4.78 12.97
C LYS A 313 23.35 5.23 14.41
N ASN A 314 24.37 6.06 14.60
CA ASN A 314 24.76 6.58 15.93
C ASN A 314 23.86 7.73 16.42
N TYR A 315 23.18 8.41 15.50
CA TYR A 315 22.28 9.50 15.83
C TYR A 315 20.85 8.98 16.01
N ASN A 316 20.32 9.11 17.23
CA ASN A 316 18.92 8.81 17.56
C ASN A 316 18.17 10.14 17.78
N PRO A 317 17.13 10.45 16.98
CA PRO A 317 16.39 11.70 17.15
C PRO A 317 15.72 11.80 18.53
N ASP A 318 15.75 12.99 19.13
CA ASP A 318 14.99 13.26 20.35
C ASP A 318 13.51 13.47 20.02
N LEU A 319 12.66 12.58 20.51
CA LEU A 319 11.21 12.64 20.33
C LEU A 319 10.49 13.31 21.50
N THR A 320 11.22 13.83 22.49
CA THR A 320 10.63 14.45 23.70
C THR A 320 9.78 15.68 23.36
N GLU A 321 10.07 16.36 22.25
CA GLU A 321 9.24 17.47 21.75
C GLU A 321 7.80 17.05 21.43
N LEU A 322 7.54 15.77 21.12
CA LEU A 322 6.19 15.26 20.87
C LEU A 322 5.32 15.13 22.12
N TYR A 323 5.91 15.23 23.33
CA TYR A 323 5.12 15.40 24.56
C TYR A 323 4.46 16.78 24.65
N GLN A 324 5.06 17.79 24.01
CA GLN A 324 4.59 19.16 24.13
C GLN A 324 3.38 19.34 23.20
N THR A 325 2.18 19.33 23.77
CA THR A 325 0.88 19.58 23.10
C THR A 325 0.71 21.01 22.58
N LYS A 326 1.77 21.80 22.49
CA LYS A 326 1.68 23.16 21.95
C LYS A 326 1.37 23.08 20.45
N PRO A 327 0.25 23.66 19.97
CA PRO A 327 -0.03 23.72 18.55
C PRO A 327 1.08 24.52 17.86
N HIS A 328 1.84 23.86 17.00
CA HIS A 328 2.84 24.52 16.16
C HIS A 328 2.14 24.93 14.85
N PRO A 329 2.19 26.22 14.47
CA PRO A 329 1.33 26.74 13.42
C PRO A 329 1.70 26.30 11.99
N TYR A 330 2.81 25.59 11.79
CA TYR A 330 3.25 25.14 10.46
C TYR A 330 4.19 23.93 10.52
N ILE A 331 4.05 23.01 9.56
CA ILE A 331 4.91 21.84 9.36
C ILE A 331 5.87 22.14 8.22
N ARG A 332 7.13 22.43 8.55
CA ARG A 332 8.21 22.70 7.59
C ARG A 332 9.07 21.48 7.38
N VAL A 333 9.17 20.98 6.15
CA VAL A 333 10.21 20.00 5.77
C VAL A 333 11.40 20.81 5.26
N SER A 334 12.57 20.64 5.88
CA SER A 334 13.79 21.27 5.36
C SER A 334 14.14 20.64 4.01
N GLU A 335 14.30 21.44 2.96
CA GLU A 335 14.73 21.03 1.61
C GLU A 335 16.18 20.51 1.54
N HIS A 336 16.78 20.15 2.67
CA HIS A 336 18.11 19.57 2.71
C HIS A 336 18.03 18.05 2.43
N SER A 337 17.79 17.70 1.17
CA SER A 337 18.10 16.37 0.66
C SER A 337 19.10 16.46 -0.50
N ASP A 338 20.29 16.98 -0.21
CA ASP A 338 21.53 16.54 -0.88
C ASP A 338 21.92 15.11 -0.45
N SER A 339 20.95 14.32 0.01
CA SER A 339 21.16 12.94 0.37
C SER A 339 21.28 12.13 -0.92
N GLN A 340 22.46 11.59 -1.18
CA GLN A 340 22.69 10.51 -2.17
C GLN A 340 21.93 9.22 -1.81
N THR A 341 20.86 9.25 -1.01
CA THR A 341 20.05 8.10 -0.63
C THR A 341 18.57 8.37 -0.88
N CYS A 342 17.86 7.39 -1.42
CA CYS A 342 16.44 7.50 -1.74
C CYS A 342 15.61 7.70 -0.45
N PRO A 343 14.75 8.74 -0.35
CA PRO A 343 13.98 9.00 0.87
C PRO A 343 12.98 7.88 1.21
N PHE A 344 12.64 7.03 0.26
CA PHE A 344 11.68 5.93 0.43
C PHE A 344 12.34 4.60 0.82
N CYS A 345 13.44 4.22 0.15
CA CYS A 345 14.10 2.93 0.41
C CYS A 345 15.45 3.05 1.11
N ARG A 346 15.91 4.28 1.36
CA ARG A 346 17.17 4.66 2.02
C ARG A 346 18.43 4.02 1.46
N ARG A 347 18.36 3.50 0.23
CA ARG A 347 19.52 3.01 -0.53
C ARG A 347 20.18 4.16 -1.27
N GLU A 348 21.47 4.01 -1.51
CA GLU A 348 22.25 4.95 -2.31
C GLU A 348 21.67 5.13 -3.72
N ILE A 349 21.56 6.39 -4.15
CA ILE A 349 21.12 6.79 -5.48
C ILE A 349 22.34 6.72 -6.39
N LYS A 350 22.37 5.72 -7.27
CA LYS A 350 23.48 5.48 -8.21
C LYS A 350 23.43 6.35 -9.49
N GLY A 351 22.39 7.17 -9.65
CA GLY A 351 22.17 8.04 -10.80
C GLY A 351 20.76 8.64 -10.83
N GLN A 352 20.57 9.70 -11.60
CA GLN A 352 19.27 10.34 -11.85
C GLN A 352 19.02 10.38 -13.36
N GLU A 353 17.81 10.01 -13.79
CA GLU A 353 17.38 10.13 -15.19
C GLU A 353 16.16 11.05 -15.25
N ALA A 354 16.23 12.08 -16.09
CA ALA A 354 15.13 13.03 -16.27
C ALA A 354 14.05 12.39 -17.14
N VAL A 355 12.90 12.08 -16.55
CA VAL A 355 11.72 11.59 -17.28
C VAL A 355 10.74 12.74 -17.47
N SER A 356 10.61 13.21 -18.70
CA SER A 356 9.58 14.19 -19.07
C SER A 356 8.25 13.50 -19.31
N ILE A 357 7.32 13.64 -18.37
CA ILE A 357 5.94 13.16 -18.54
C ILE A 357 5.17 14.24 -19.29
N GLN A 358 5.06 14.12 -20.62
CA GLN A 358 4.19 14.99 -21.41
C GLN A 358 2.73 14.62 -21.16
N PHE A 359 2.05 15.45 -20.38
CA PHE A 359 0.59 15.42 -20.32
C PHE A 359 0.03 16.06 -21.59
N GLN A 360 -0.44 15.25 -22.53
CA GLN A 360 -1.25 15.75 -23.64
C GLN A 360 -2.63 16.15 -23.12
N VAL A 361 -2.77 17.41 -22.71
CA VAL A 361 -4.08 18.03 -22.53
C VAL A 361 -4.58 18.40 -23.93
N ARG A 362 -5.60 17.70 -24.42
CA ARG A 362 -6.36 18.16 -25.59
C ARG A 362 -7.22 19.35 -25.17
N PRO A 363 -7.10 20.53 -25.80
CA PRO A 363 -8.00 21.65 -25.52
C PRO A 363 -9.40 21.31 -26.04
N ALA A 364 -10.41 21.62 -25.23
CA ALA A 364 -11.79 21.70 -25.67
C ALA A 364 -12.03 23.02 -26.42
N GLU A 365 -12.97 22.97 -27.36
CA GLU A 365 -13.60 24.08 -28.10
C GLU A 365 -13.01 24.46 -29.48
N ALA A 366 -13.50 23.76 -30.50
CA ALA A 366 -14.09 24.42 -31.67
C ALA A 366 -15.30 23.59 -32.15
N ARG A 367 -16.50 24.13 -31.95
CA ARG A 367 -17.76 23.61 -32.50
C ARG A 367 -17.92 24.08 -33.95
N ALA A 368 -18.60 23.25 -34.73
CA ALA A 368 -19.33 23.53 -35.97
C ALA A 368 -18.53 23.65 -37.28
N THR A 369 -18.54 22.59 -38.09
CA THR A 369 -19.27 22.52 -39.38
C THR A 369 -19.07 21.16 -40.06
N ALA A 370 -20.04 20.82 -40.92
CA ALA A 370 -20.15 19.65 -41.80
C ALA A 370 -20.73 18.35 -41.21
N GLU A 371 -22.06 18.31 -41.22
CA GLU A 371 -22.83 17.09 -41.47
C GLU A 371 -22.57 16.55 -42.89
N HIS A 372 -22.99 15.29 -43.10
CA HIS A 372 -22.99 14.49 -44.33
C HIS A 372 -21.66 13.83 -44.77
N LEU A 373 -21.48 12.55 -44.43
CA LEU A 373 -21.89 11.45 -45.32
C LEU A 373 -21.87 10.09 -44.58
N ARG A 374 -22.67 9.18 -45.13
CA ARG A 374 -23.14 7.90 -44.61
C ARG A 374 -22.11 6.76 -44.78
N ASP A 375 -22.19 5.83 -43.82
CA ASP A 375 -22.23 4.35 -44.01
C ASP A 375 -20.93 3.53 -44.20
N SER A 376 -21.05 2.29 -43.70
CA SER A 376 -20.21 1.08 -43.84
C SER A 376 -19.11 0.73 -42.82
N SER A 377 -19.48 -0.26 -41.98
CA SER A 377 -18.86 -1.58 -41.72
C SER A 377 -17.42 -1.72 -41.18
N ASP A 378 -17.33 -2.50 -40.08
CA ASP A 378 -16.40 -3.61 -39.78
C ASP A 378 -14.97 -3.58 -40.33
N GLN A 379 -13.96 -3.72 -39.46
CA GLN A 379 -13.14 -4.95 -39.30
C GLN A 379 -11.91 -4.72 -38.37
N GLU A 380 -11.39 -5.84 -37.88
CA GLU A 380 -10.41 -6.10 -36.83
C GLU A 380 -8.94 -5.72 -37.15
N ASP A 381 -8.13 -5.84 -36.09
CA ASP A 381 -6.69 -6.12 -36.03
C ASP A 381 -5.65 -5.04 -36.37
N GLY A 382 -4.64 -4.98 -35.50
CA GLY A 382 -3.47 -4.11 -35.63
C GLY A 382 -2.62 -4.10 -34.37
N GLU A 383 -1.89 -5.19 -34.14
CA GLU A 383 -0.75 -5.26 -33.22
C GLU A 383 0.34 -4.27 -33.68
N GLU A 384 0.93 -3.48 -32.78
CA GLU A 384 2.06 -2.61 -33.11
C GLU A 384 3.29 -3.01 -32.29
N GLU A 385 4.25 -3.60 -33.01
CA GLU A 385 5.57 -4.03 -32.56
C GLU A 385 6.42 -2.86 -32.05
N LEU A 386 6.95 -3.00 -30.83
CA LEU A 386 8.08 -2.19 -30.35
C LEU A 386 9.39 -2.73 -30.93
N ARG A 387 9.97 -1.99 -31.87
CA ARG A 387 11.32 -2.23 -32.40
C ARG A 387 12.37 -2.14 -31.29
N GLN A 388 13.11 -3.23 -31.10
CA GLN A 388 14.30 -3.32 -30.26
C GLN A 388 15.49 -2.61 -30.91
N VAL A 389 16.24 -1.82 -30.14
CA VAL A 389 17.60 -1.40 -30.47
C VAL A 389 18.56 -2.22 -29.62
N VAL A 390 19.41 -2.97 -30.32
CA VAL A 390 20.45 -3.86 -29.80
C VAL A 390 21.62 -3.04 -29.21
N SER A 391 22.12 -3.41 -28.04
CA SER A 391 23.48 -3.07 -27.59
C SER A 391 24.15 -4.31 -27.01
N SER A 392 25.31 -4.63 -27.60
CA SER A 392 26.14 -5.82 -27.43
C SER A 392 26.92 -5.85 -26.12
N ALA A 393 27.03 -7.04 -25.51
CA ALA A 393 27.80 -7.31 -24.29
C ALA A 393 29.28 -7.69 -24.58
N PRO A 394 30.25 -7.36 -23.70
CA PRO A 394 31.62 -7.90 -23.77
C PRO A 394 31.75 -9.28 -23.06
N PRO A 395 32.83 -10.06 -23.32
CA PRO A 395 32.88 -11.50 -23.10
C PRO A 395 33.21 -11.93 -21.65
N GLN A 396 32.76 -13.14 -21.28
CA GLN A 396 33.03 -13.82 -20.00
C GLN A 396 34.39 -14.56 -19.99
N PRO A 397 35.09 -14.64 -18.84
CA PRO A 397 36.14 -15.62 -18.58
C PRO A 397 35.60 -16.94 -17.95
N PRO A 398 36.37 -18.05 -17.98
CA PRO A 398 35.85 -19.42 -17.94
C PRO A 398 35.54 -19.98 -16.54
N GLN A 399 34.66 -20.99 -16.57
CA GLN A 399 34.13 -21.81 -15.46
C GLN A 399 35.19 -22.62 -14.71
N LEU A 400 35.04 -22.70 -13.38
CA LEU A 400 35.62 -23.76 -12.55
C LEU A 400 34.48 -24.43 -11.75
N SER A 401 34.32 -25.73 -12.00
CA SER A 401 33.34 -26.63 -11.40
C SER A 401 33.86 -27.21 -10.09
N VAL A 402 33.13 -27.01 -8.98
CA VAL A 402 33.29 -27.83 -7.77
C VAL A 402 31.94 -28.00 -7.07
N PHE A 403 31.41 -29.21 -7.08
CA PHE A 403 30.40 -29.74 -6.15
C PHE A 403 31.12 -30.02 -4.80
N PRO A 404 30.48 -29.97 -3.60
CA PRO A 404 29.49 -30.99 -3.24
C PRO A 404 28.43 -30.70 -2.13
N ALA A 405 27.50 -31.66 -2.05
CA ALA A 405 26.92 -32.31 -0.87
C ALA A 405 25.85 -31.62 0.00
N LYS A 406 24.81 -32.46 0.23
CA LYS A 406 23.62 -32.32 1.05
C LYS A 406 23.95 -32.23 2.55
N GLY A 407 23.14 -31.47 3.30
CA GLY A 407 23.07 -31.56 4.76
C GLY A 407 21.70 -31.08 5.26
N TRP A 408 20.90 -32.00 5.78
CA TRP A 408 19.61 -31.74 6.40
C TRP A 408 19.83 -31.18 7.81
N LEU A 409 19.12 -30.12 8.22
CA LEU A 409 19.02 -29.76 9.63
C LEU A 409 17.56 -29.48 10.04
N LYS A 410 17.21 -30.19 11.11
CA LYS A 410 15.90 -30.35 11.74
C LYS A 410 15.46 -29.09 12.46
N VAL A 411 14.16 -28.82 12.37
CA VAL A 411 13.37 -28.05 13.32
C VAL A 411 13.42 -28.77 14.67
N VAL A 412 13.80 -28.06 15.74
CA VAL A 412 13.53 -28.48 17.12
C VAL A 412 12.60 -27.44 17.72
N SER A 413 11.37 -27.87 17.95
CA SER A 413 10.39 -27.20 18.80
C SER A 413 10.70 -27.60 20.24
N GLN A 414 10.85 -26.63 21.15
CA GLN A 414 10.64 -26.90 22.56
C GLN A 414 9.68 -25.88 23.14
N ALA A 415 8.57 -26.46 23.59
CA ALA A 415 7.52 -25.86 24.36
C ALA A 415 7.99 -25.51 25.78
N LEU A 416 7.29 -24.53 26.34
CA LEU A 416 7.12 -24.17 27.75
C LEU A 416 7.81 -25.06 28.80
N VAL A 417 8.59 -24.41 29.68
CA VAL A 417 8.27 -24.30 31.11
C VAL A 417 8.44 -22.85 31.54
#